data_AF-A0A4Y2UJX1-F1
#
_entry.id   AF-A0A4Y2UJX1-F1
#
_cell.length_a   1.000
_cell.length_b   1.000
_cell.length_c   1.000
_cell.angle_alpha   90.00
_cell.angle_beta   90.00
_cell.angle_gamma   90.00
#
_symmetry.space_group_name_H-M   'P 1'
#
loop_
_entity.id
_entity.type
_entity.pdbx_description
1 polymer ?
#
loop_
_entity_poly.entity_id
_entity_poly.type
_entity_poly.pdbx_seq_one_letter_code
_entity_poly.pdbx_strand_id
1 'polypeptide(L)'
;TLERSYLLKINGKVVERPQHMLMRVAVGIHSDDIDAAIETYHLMSDKWFTHASPTLFNSGTPKPQLSSCFLLSMTEDSIDGIYDTLKRCALISKSAGGIGLNVHCIRATGSYIAGTNGTSNGLVPMLRVFNNTARYVDQGGNKRPGAFAIYLEPWHADIFEFLDLKKNTGKEEQRARDLFYALWIPDLFMKRVEKDEMWSLMCPDESPGLHTCYGEEFEELYEKYEKEGRYRSQVKAQQIWYAIIESQIETGTPYMLYKDACNRKSNQKNLGTIQCSNLCTEIVEYTSEDEIAVCNLASIALNRYVKDQELNFVQLRIAVTKPF
;
A
#
# COMPACT_ATOMS: atom_id res chain seq x y z
N THR A 1 -25.21 3.98 8.08
CA THR A 1 -23.96 3.21 7.79
C THR A 1 -23.96 1.83 8.41
N LEU A 2 -24.14 1.68 9.73
CA LEU A 2 -24.12 0.37 10.40
C LEU A 2 -25.11 -0.65 9.79
N GLU A 3 -26.39 -0.29 9.66
CA GLU A 3 -27.41 -1.18 9.07
C GLU A 3 -27.15 -1.57 7.61
N ARG A 4 -26.46 -0.70 6.86
CA ARG A 4 -26.17 -0.96 5.45
C ARG A 4 -25.17 -2.11 5.30
N SER A 5 -24.11 -2.12 6.13
CA SER A 5 -22.92 -2.93 5.85
C SER A 5 -22.35 -3.72 7.04
N TYR A 6 -22.62 -3.34 8.29
CA TYR A 6 -21.93 -3.88 9.48
C TYR A 6 -22.76 -4.87 10.30
N LEU A 7 -24.08 -4.73 10.28
CA LEU A 7 -24.98 -5.62 11.02
C LEU A 7 -25.33 -6.82 10.13
N LEU A 8 -25.16 -8.05 10.64
CA LEU A 8 -25.48 -9.26 9.89
C LEU A 8 -26.98 -9.29 9.53
N LYS A 9 -27.26 -9.86 8.36
CA LYS A 9 -28.60 -9.98 7.77
C LYS A 9 -28.93 -11.42 7.45
N ILE A 10 -30.16 -11.82 7.70
CA ILE A 10 -30.74 -13.09 7.24
C ILE A 10 -31.87 -12.74 6.28
N ASN A 11 -31.82 -13.28 5.05
CA ASN A 11 -32.78 -13.00 3.98
C ASN A 11 -32.98 -11.49 3.74
N GLY A 12 -31.88 -10.72 3.77
CA GLY A 12 -31.90 -9.26 3.57
C GLY A 12 -32.36 -8.43 4.77
N LYS A 13 -32.88 -9.05 5.84
CA LYS A 13 -33.32 -8.36 7.06
C LYS A 13 -32.24 -8.37 8.13
N VAL A 14 -31.99 -7.23 8.76
CA VAL A 14 -31.01 -7.09 9.86
C VAL A 14 -31.45 -7.92 11.07
N VAL A 15 -30.53 -8.72 11.60
CA VAL A 15 -30.75 -9.56 12.80
C VAL A 15 -29.89 -9.16 14.00
N GLU A 16 -28.78 -8.45 13.75
CA GLU A 16 -27.96 -7.89 14.83
C GLU A 16 -28.41 -6.49 15.22
N ARG A 17 -28.55 -6.24 16.52
CA ARG A 17 -28.47 -4.88 17.06
C ARG A 17 -27.00 -4.44 17.06
N PRO A 18 -26.70 -3.13 17.09
CA PRO A 18 -25.33 -2.66 17.25
C PRO A 18 -24.60 -3.31 18.42
N GLN A 19 -25.28 -3.49 19.56
CA GLN A 19 -24.69 -4.14 20.74
C GLN A 19 -24.38 -5.63 20.50
N HIS A 20 -25.18 -6.35 19.70
CA HIS A 20 -24.89 -7.74 19.36
C HIS A 20 -23.62 -7.83 18.50
N MET A 21 -23.46 -6.92 17.53
CA MET A 21 -22.26 -6.84 16.69
C MET A 21 -21.02 -6.55 17.55
N LEU A 22 -21.09 -5.57 18.46
CA LEU A 22 -19.97 -5.24 19.35
C LEU A 22 -19.59 -6.39 20.28
N MET A 23 -20.57 -7.10 20.86
CA MET A 23 -20.32 -8.27 21.70
C MET A 23 -19.73 -9.44 20.89
N ARG A 24 -20.25 -9.69 19.68
CA ARG A 24 -19.66 -10.68 18.76
C ARG A 24 -18.20 -10.36 18.46
N VAL A 25 -17.88 -9.08 18.23
CA VAL A 25 -16.50 -8.65 17.98
C VAL A 25 -15.62 -8.91 19.20
N ALA A 26 -16.06 -8.50 20.39
CA ALA A 26 -15.29 -8.67 21.62
C ALA A 26 -15.03 -10.16 21.94
N VAL A 27 -16.07 -11.00 21.89
CA VAL A 27 -15.93 -12.46 22.07
C VAL A 27 -15.09 -13.07 20.95
N GLY A 28 -15.22 -12.58 19.71
CA GLY A 28 -14.43 -13.07 18.58
C GLY A 28 -12.94 -12.76 18.68
N ILE A 29 -12.54 -11.76 19.47
CA ILE A 29 -11.14 -11.41 19.73
C ILE A 29 -10.63 -12.19 20.95
N HIS A 30 -11.37 -12.16 22.06
CA HIS A 30 -10.92 -12.67 23.36
C HIS A 30 -11.27 -14.14 23.63
N SER A 31 -12.13 -14.74 22.79
CA SER A 31 -12.55 -16.13 22.88
C SER A 31 -13.08 -16.50 24.28
N ASP A 32 -12.34 -17.32 25.04
CA ASP A 32 -12.75 -17.81 26.36
C ASP A 32 -12.47 -16.81 27.50
N ASP A 33 -11.71 -15.73 27.25
CA ASP A 33 -11.47 -14.66 28.22
C ASP A 33 -12.67 -13.69 28.25
N ILE A 34 -13.68 -14.07 29.02
CA ILE A 34 -14.94 -13.32 29.14
C ILE A 34 -14.73 -11.97 29.84
N ASP A 35 -13.78 -11.86 30.77
CA ASP A 35 -13.50 -10.61 31.46
C ASP A 35 -12.93 -9.56 30.47
N ALA A 36 -11.97 -9.97 29.64
CA ALA A 36 -11.43 -9.13 28.57
C ALA A 36 -12.47 -8.81 27.48
N ALA A 37 -13.34 -9.77 27.14
CA ALA A 37 -14.44 -9.55 26.20
C ALA A 37 -15.43 -8.49 26.72
N ILE A 38 -15.83 -8.57 27.99
CA ILE A 38 -16.73 -7.60 28.62
C ILE A 38 -16.08 -6.21 28.66
N GLU A 39 -14.81 -6.13 29.05
CA GLU A 39 -14.06 -4.86 29.03
C GLU A 39 -14.03 -4.23 27.64
N THR A 40 -13.65 -5.02 26.64
CA THR A 40 -13.56 -4.57 25.23
C THR A 40 -14.92 -4.13 24.70
N TYR A 41 -15.99 -4.88 25.01
CA TYR A 41 -17.35 -4.50 24.68
C TYR A 41 -17.74 -3.14 25.28
N HIS A 42 -17.46 -2.90 26.57
CA HIS A 42 -17.76 -1.63 27.21
C HIS A 42 -16.99 -0.48 26.57
N LEU A 43 -15.69 -0.66 26.34
CA LEU A 43 -14.86 0.35 25.69
C LEU A 43 -15.37 0.71 24.28
N MET A 44 -15.77 -0.28 23.47
CA MET A 44 -16.34 -0.02 22.14
C MET A 44 -17.75 0.58 22.19
N SER A 45 -18.63 0.05 23.05
CA SER A 45 -20.04 0.49 23.14
C SER A 45 -20.17 1.91 23.70
N ASP A 46 -19.27 2.30 24.61
CA ASP A 46 -19.10 3.68 25.09
C ASP A 46 -18.25 4.55 24.15
N LYS A 47 -17.88 4.00 22.98
CA LYS A 47 -17.23 4.70 21.86
C LYS A 47 -15.85 5.26 22.20
N TRP A 48 -15.10 4.63 23.11
CA TRP A 48 -13.73 5.03 23.44
C TRP A 48 -12.76 4.76 22.28
N PHE A 49 -12.98 3.65 21.58
CA PHE A 49 -12.25 3.26 20.38
C PHE A 49 -13.13 2.40 19.48
N THR A 50 -12.65 2.10 18.27
CA THR A 50 -13.26 1.12 17.37
C THR A 50 -12.19 0.32 16.66
N HIS A 51 -12.41 -0.98 16.49
CA HIS A 51 -11.61 -1.77 15.55
C HIS A 51 -11.93 -1.37 14.10
N ALA A 52 -11.03 -1.72 13.18
CA ALA A 52 -11.23 -1.51 11.76
C ALA A 52 -12.40 -2.33 11.19
N SER A 53 -12.90 -1.91 10.02
CA SER A 53 -14.08 -2.54 9.41
C SER A 53 -13.99 -4.05 9.23
N PRO A 54 -12.85 -4.64 8.78
CA PRO A 54 -12.74 -6.08 8.61
C PRO A 54 -12.90 -6.85 9.93
N THR A 55 -12.36 -6.32 11.03
CA THR A 55 -12.58 -6.86 12.36
C THR A 55 -14.07 -6.82 12.73
N LEU A 56 -14.74 -5.67 12.53
CA LEU A 56 -16.18 -5.55 12.81
C LEU A 56 -17.05 -6.49 11.95
N PHE A 57 -16.66 -6.71 10.70
CA PHE A 57 -17.37 -7.61 9.79
C PHE A 57 -17.17 -9.09 10.15
N ASN A 58 -15.94 -9.48 10.49
CA ASN A 58 -15.52 -10.88 10.41
C ASN A 58 -15.20 -11.52 11.76
N SER A 59 -15.04 -10.76 12.86
CA SER A 59 -14.85 -11.34 14.19
C SER A 59 -16.04 -12.23 14.57
N GLY A 60 -15.74 -13.42 15.10
CA GLY A 60 -16.75 -14.43 15.46
C GLY A 60 -17.45 -15.10 14.26
N THR A 61 -16.92 -14.96 13.04
CA THR A 61 -17.45 -15.64 11.83
C THR A 61 -16.58 -16.85 11.44
N PRO A 62 -17.07 -17.78 10.59
CA PRO A 62 -16.33 -19.02 10.27
C PRO A 62 -14.94 -18.84 9.62
N LYS A 63 -14.69 -17.69 8.96
CA LYS A 63 -13.40 -17.37 8.34
C LYS A 63 -13.02 -15.93 8.67
N PRO A 64 -12.47 -15.67 9.87
CA PRO A 64 -12.27 -14.33 10.39
C PRO A 64 -11.03 -13.65 9.77
N GLN A 65 -11.19 -12.98 8.62
CA GLN A 65 -10.16 -12.07 8.09
C GLN A 65 -10.29 -10.71 8.79
N LEU A 66 -9.50 -10.47 9.84
CA LEU A 66 -9.62 -9.29 10.71
C LEU A 66 -8.73 -8.11 10.31
N SER A 67 -7.70 -8.36 9.51
CA SER A 67 -6.71 -7.37 9.05
C SER A 67 -7.21 -6.54 7.88
N SER A 68 -6.72 -5.31 7.76
CA SER A 68 -7.27 -4.33 6.81
C SER A 68 -6.51 -4.19 5.51
N CYS A 69 -5.19 -4.18 5.58
CA CYS A 69 -4.34 -3.93 4.44
C CYS A 69 -3.16 -4.88 4.45
N PHE A 70 -2.57 -5.05 3.28
CA PHE A 70 -1.45 -5.92 3.03
C PHE A 70 -0.42 -5.17 2.18
N LEU A 71 0.86 -5.42 2.42
CA LEU A 71 1.95 -4.88 1.62
C LEU A 71 2.68 -6.04 0.96
N LEU A 72 2.99 -5.91 -0.32
CA LEU A 72 3.65 -6.95 -1.10
C LEU A 72 4.83 -6.37 -1.87
N SER A 73 5.89 -7.17 -1.96
CA SER A 73 6.89 -7.03 -3.01
C SER A 73 6.52 -7.91 -4.19
N MET A 74 6.81 -7.40 -5.39
CA MET A 74 6.81 -8.23 -6.58
C MET A 74 7.83 -9.36 -6.39
N THR A 75 7.38 -10.61 -6.53
CA THR A 75 8.20 -11.79 -6.22
C THR A 75 9.49 -11.80 -7.06
N GLU A 76 9.39 -11.66 -8.37
CA GLU A 76 10.55 -11.67 -9.26
C GLU A 76 10.25 -10.89 -10.55
N ASP A 77 11.29 -10.43 -11.24
CA ASP A 77 11.21 -9.91 -12.61
C ASP A 77 11.15 -11.07 -13.64
N SER A 78 10.10 -11.88 -13.51
CA SER A 78 9.80 -13.03 -14.35
C SER A 78 8.29 -13.15 -14.55
N ILE A 79 7.84 -13.84 -15.61
CA ILE A 79 6.40 -14.07 -15.80
C ILE A 79 5.82 -14.86 -14.63
N ASP A 80 6.54 -15.87 -14.14
CA ASP A 80 6.10 -16.69 -13.01
C ASP A 80 5.97 -15.83 -11.74
N GLY A 81 6.98 -15.01 -11.42
CA GLY A 81 6.94 -14.09 -10.28
C GLY A 81 5.81 -13.07 -10.37
N ILE A 82 5.57 -12.49 -11.55
CA ILE A 82 4.48 -11.53 -11.80
C ILE A 82 3.11 -12.19 -11.59
N TYR A 83 2.90 -13.40 -12.13
CA TYR A 83 1.60 -14.08 -12.01
C TYR A 83 1.37 -14.67 -10.62
N ASP A 84 2.41 -15.09 -9.91
CA ASP A 84 2.32 -15.48 -8.51
C ASP A 84 1.95 -14.29 -7.62
N THR A 85 2.56 -13.14 -7.85
CA THR A 85 2.20 -11.88 -7.16
C THR A 85 0.75 -11.49 -7.48
N LEU A 86 0.32 -11.60 -8.74
CA LEU A 86 -1.06 -11.34 -9.15
C LEU A 86 -2.06 -12.28 -8.46
N LYS A 87 -1.74 -13.57 -8.37
CA LYS A 87 -2.54 -14.56 -7.66
C LYS A 87 -2.66 -14.23 -6.17
N ARG A 88 -1.55 -13.86 -5.51
CA ARG A 88 -1.54 -13.39 -4.11
C ARG A 88 -2.46 -12.18 -3.94
N CYS A 89 -2.35 -11.17 -4.83
CA CYS A 89 -3.21 -10.00 -4.82
C CYS A 89 -4.70 -10.34 -4.99
N ALA A 90 -5.03 -11.25 -5.91
CA ALA A 90 -6.41 -11.72 -6.12
C ALA A 90 -6.98 -12.41 -4.87
N LEU A 91 -6.20 -13.25 -4.19
CA LEU A 91 -6.65 -13.95 -2.97
C LEU A 91 -6.85 -12.98 -1.78
N ILE A 92 -5.98 -11.98 -1.66
CA ILE A 92 -6.12 -10.91 -0.66
C ILE A 92 -7.36 -10.05 -0.95
N SER A 93 -7.54 -9.63 -2.21
CA SER A 93 -8.71 -8.84 -2.63
C SER A 93 -10.01 -9.59 -2.41
N LYS A 94 -10.05 -10.90 -2.71
CA LYS A 94 -11.21 -11.77 -2.42
C LYS A 94 -11.64 -11.70 -0.95
N SER A 95 -10.68 -11.48 -0.05
CA SER A 95 -10.89 -11.41 1.39
C SER A 95 -11.01 -9.96 1.91
N ALA A 96 -11.35 -9.03 1.02
CA ALA A 96 -11.59 -7.61 1.28
C ALA A 96 -10.38 -6.81 1.83
N GLY A 97 -9.16 -7.26 1.54
CA GLY A 97 -7.92 -6.54 1.89
C GLY A 97 -7.54 -5.48 0.85
N GLY A 98 -7.14 -4.30 1.31
CA GLY A 98 -6.45 -3.31 0.47
C GLY A 98 -4.97 -3.69 0.30
N ILE A 99 -4.35 -3.35 -0.83
CA ILE A 99 -2.97 -3.74 -1.14
C ILE A 99 -2.10 -2.52 -1.43
N GLY A 100 -0.90 -2.48 -0.85
CA GLY A 100 0.25 -1.75 -1.38
C GLY A 100 1.19 -2.72 -2.08
N LEU A 101 1.57 -2.46 -3.33
CA LEU A 101 2.45 -3.31 -4.13
C LEU A 101 3.58 -2.48 -4.70
N ASN A 102 4.83 -2.80 -4.37
CA ASN A 102 5.96 -2.23 -5.11
C ASN A 102 6.27 -3.01 -6.37
N VAL A 103 6.63 -2.29 -7.43
CA VAL A 103 6.94 -2.86 -8.75
C VAL A 103 8.32 -2.40 -9.27
N HIS A 104 9.17 -1.92 -8.37
CA HIS A 104 10.48 -1.31 -8.68
C HIS A 104 11.44 -2.27 -9.43
N CYS A 105 11.32 -3.57 -9.16
CA CYS A 105 12.22 -4.58 -9.70
C CYS A 105 11.86 -5.03 -11.14
N ILE A 106 10.69 -4.67 -11.66
CA ILE A 106 10.25 -5.11 -12.99
C ILE A 106 10.96 -4.32 -14.08
N ARG A 107 11.53 -5.02 -15.06
CA ARG A 107 12.27 -4.39 -16.16
C ARG A 107 11.41 -3.40 -16.97
N ALA A 108 12.01 -2.27 -17.32
CA ALA A 108 11.37 -1.21 -18.09
C ALA A 108 11.14 -1.57 -19.57
N THR A 109 10.32 -0.78 -20.25
CA THR A 109 10.03 -0.91 -21.69
C THR A 109 11.30 -0.98 -22.54
N GLY A 110 11.33 -1.87 -23.52
CA GLY A 110 12.46 -2.06 -24.43
C GLY A 110 13.60 -2.91 -23.88
N SER A 111 13.55 -3.32 -22.62
CA SER A 111 14.61 -4.15 -22.02
C SER A 111 14.62 -5.57 -22.58
N TYR A 112 15.82 -6.11 -22.78
CA TYR A 112 16.00 -7.42 -23.40
C TYR A 112 15.45 -8.56 -22.55
N ILE A 113 14.92 -9.60 -23.19
CA ILE A 113 14.45 -10.83 -22.55
C ILE A 113 15.23 -12.01 -23.11
N ALA A 114 16.23 -12.48 -22.37
CA ALA A 114 17.15 -13.53 -22.82
C ALA A 114 16.44 -14.83 -23.24
N GLY A 115 15.44 -15.27 -22.49
CA GLY A 115 14.74 -16.54 -22.75
C GLY A 115 13.89 -16.57 -24.02
N THR A 116 13.40 -15.42 -24.49
CA THR A 116 12.51 -15.32 -25.67
C THR A 116 13.14 -14.55 -26.82
N ASN A 117 14.36 -14.03 -26.65
CA ASN A 117 15.03 -13.13 -27.59
C ASN A 117 14.16 -11.93 -28.00
N GLY A 118 13.32 -11.47 -27.06
CA GLY A 118 12.36 -10.39 -27.25
C GLY A 118 12.72 -9.14 -26.45
N THR A 119 11.81 -8.17 -26.46
CA THR A 119 11.89 -6.95 -25.64
C THR A 119 10.68 -6.83 -24.73
N SER A 120 10.89 -6.30 -23.53
CA SER A 120 9.83 -6.05 -22.54
C SER A 120 8.92 -4.93 -23.01
N ASN A 121 7.62 -5.08 -22.75
CA ASN A 121 6.65 -4.01 -22.94
C ASN A 121 6.52 -3.09 -21.72
N GLY A 122 7.34 -3.29 -20.68
CA GLY A 122 7.44 -2.45 -19.49
C GLY A 122 6.26 -2.57 -18.53
N LEU A 123 6.15 -1.59 -17.62
CA LEU A 123 5.18 -1.59 -16.53
C LEU A 123 3.73 -1.44 -16.99
N VAL A 124 3.47 -0.64 -18.02
CA VAL A 124 2.09 -0.26 -18.40
C VAL A 124 1.21 -1.48 -18.72
N PRO A 125 1.62 -2.43 -19.60
CA PRO A 125 0.79 -3.60 -19.90
C PRO A 125 0.64 -4.54 -18.71
N MET A 126 1.70 -4.68 -17.88
CA MET A 126 1.62 -5.47 -16.64
C MET A 126 0.57 -4.89 -15.70
N LEU A 127 0.63 -3.58 -15.43
CA LEU A 127 -0.30 -2.90 -14.53
C LEU A 127 -1.74 -2.93 -15.05
N ARG A 128 -1.98 -3.04 -16.37
CA ARG A 128 -3.33 -3.29 -16.91
C ARG A 128 -3.89 -4.66 -16.51
N VAL A 129 -3.05 -5.68 -16.39
CA VAL A 129 -3.48 -6.99 -15.87
C VAL A 129 -3.89 -6.86 -14.41
N PHE A 130 -3.10 -6.17 -13.58
CA PHE A 130 -3.46 -5.89 -12.19
C PHE A 130 -4.75 -5.05 -12.08
N ASN A 131 -4.93 -4.05 -12.95
CA ASN A 131 -6.14 -3.24 -13.03
C ASN A 131 -7.38 -4.11 -13.27
N ASN A 132 -7.33 -4.99 -14.26
CA ASN A 132 -8.45 -5.86 -14.60
C ASN A 132 -8.74 -6.87 -13.49
N THR A 133 -7.71 -7.36 -12.80
CA THR A 133 -7.87 -8.21 -11.61
C THR A 133 -8.54 -7.46 -10.46
N ALA A 134 -8.16 -6.20 -10.20
CA ALA A 134 -8.80 -5.36 -9.18
C ALA A 134 -10.30 -5.15 -9.46
N ARG A 135 -10.67 -4.96 -10.73
CA ARG A 135 -12.08 -4.87 -11.17
C ARG A 135 -12.82 -6.20 -11.04
N TYR A 136 -12.18 -7.30 -11.40
CA TYR A 136 -12.82 -8.62 -11.43
C TYR A 136 -13.07 -9.16 -10.03
N VAL A 137 -12.08 -9.02 -9.14
CA VAL A 137 -12.15 -9.51 -7.75
C VAL A 137 -12.67 -8.40 -6.83
N ASP A 138 -13.92 -8.03 -7.05
CA ASP A 138 -14.67 -7.08 -6.22
C ASP A 138 -15.04 -7.74 -4.87
N GLN A 139 -14.73 -7.06 -3.77
CA GLN A 139 -14.66 -7.63 -2.42
C GLN A 139 -16.05 -8.06 -1.92
N GLY A 140 -16.40 -9.33 -2.10
CA GLY A 140 -17.55 -9.97 -1.47
C GLY A 140 -18.92 -9.52 -1.99
N GLY A 141 -19.03 -9.23 -3.30
CA GLY A 141 -20.29 -8.88 -3.95
C GLY A 141 -20.63 -7.39 -3.86
N ASN A 142 -19.70 -6.53 -4.31
CA ASN A 142 -19.90 -5.09 -4.44
C ASN A 142 -19.97 -4.31 -3.10
N LYS A 143 -19.41 -4.88 -2.02
CA LYS A 143 -19.26 -4.16 -0.75
C LYS A 143 -18.12 -3.14 -0.81
N ARG A 144 -17.05 -3.45 -1.55
CA ARG A 144 -15.87 -2.59 -1.79
C ARG A 144 -15.12 -3.09 -3.05
N PRO A 145 -14.85 -2.26 -4.07
CA PRO A 145 -14.00 -2.66 -5.18
C PRO A 145 -12.57 -3.00 -4.71
N GLY A 146 -11.89 -3.91 -5.42
CA GLY A 146 -10.48 -4.21 -5.16
C GLY A 146 -9.63 -2.95 -5.30
N ALA A 147 -8.75 -2.69 -4.32
CA ALA A 147 -7.99 -1.44 -4.24
C ALA A 147 -6.51 -1.72 -4.03
N PHE A 148 -5.71 -1.51 -5.09
CA PHE A 148 -4.27 -1.71 -5.07
C PHE A 148 -3.57 -0.37 -5.30
N ALA A 149 -2.68 0.04 -4.40
CA ALA A 149 -1.74 1.13 -4.59
C ALA A 149 -0.42 0.59 -5.11
N ILE A 150 -0.02 1.06 -6.28
CA ILE A 150 1.24 0.68 -6.93
C ILE A 150 2.30 1.71 -6.55
N TYR A 151 3.42 1.23 -6.02
CA TYR A 151 4.56 2.03 -5.62
C TYR A 151 5.68 1.91 -6.65
N LEU A 152 6.20 3.05 -7.10
CA LEU A 152 7.34 3.14 -8.02
C LEU A 152 8.36 4.17 -7.54
N GLU A 153 9.66 3.85 -7.64
CA GLU A 153 10.73 4.82 -7.41
C GLU A 153 10.97 5.69 -8.67
N PRO A 154 11.22 7.01 -8.52
CA PRO A 154 11.27 7.95 -9.64
C PRO A 154 12.48 7.80 -10.57
N TRP A 155 13.44 6.92 -10.27
CA TRP A 155 14.53 6.56 -11.19
C TRP A 155 14.09 5.56 -12.26
N HIS A 156 12.94 4.90 -12.10
CA HIS A 156 12.51 3.86 -13.03
C HIS A 156 12.25 4.44 -14.43
N ALA A 157 12.71 3.75 -15.49
CA ALA A 157 12.64 4.30 -16.84
C ALA A 157 11.22 4.49 -17.42
N ASP A 158 10.23 3.76 -16.91
CA ASP A 158 8.81 3.95 -17.26
C ASP A 158 8.07 4.99 -16.36
N ILE A 159 8.78 5.89 -15.67
CA ILE A 159 8.18 6.81 -14.69
C ILE A 159 7.16 7.77 -15.30
N PHE A 160 7.40 8.29 -16.51
CA PHE A 160 6.47 9.23 -17.14
C PHE A 160 5.15 8.56 -17.51
N GLU A 161 5.22 7.38 -18.12
CA GLU A 161 4.05 6.59 -18.45
C GLU A 161 3.29 6.14 -17.21
N PHE A 162 4.00 5.82 -16.12
CA PHE A 162 3.40 5.50 -14.83
C PHE A 162 2.55 6.65 -14.28
N LEU A 163 3.04 7.90 -14.36
CA LEU A 163 2.32 9.09 -13.91
C LEU A 163 1.05 9.38 -14.73
N ASP A 164 0.97 8.87 -15.96
CA ASP A 164 -0.17 9.05 -16.85
C ASP A 164 -1.27 7.99 -16.67
N LEU A 165 -1.01 6.88 -15.99
CA LEU A 165 -1.91 5.72 -15.95
C LEU A 165 -3.30 6.00 -15.38
N LYS A 166 -3.41 6.97 -14.47
CA LYS A 166 -4.68 7.39 -13.82
C LYS A 166 -5.42 8.49 -14.59
N LYS A 167 -4.75 9.19 -15.52
CA LYS A 167 -5.34 10.33 -16.24
C LYS A 167 -6.60 9.89 -16.99
N ASN A 168 -7.62 10.76 -17.01
CA ASN A 168 -8.88 10.46 -17.69
C ASN A 168 -8.73 10.48 -19.21
N THR A 169 -7.92 11.39 -19.73
CA THR A 169 -7.60 11.53 -21.16
C THR A 169 -6.53 10.53 -21.58
N GLY A 170 -6.42 10.25 -22.88
CA GLY A 170 -5.42 9.35 -23.47
C GLY A 170 -5.98 8.03 -23.98
N LYS A 171 -5.11 7.16 -24.49
CA LYS A 171 -5.49 5.86 -25.06
C LYS A 171 -5.78 4.85 -23.96
N GLU A 172 -6.85 4.07 -24.09
CA GLU A 172 -7.24 3.06 -23.09
C GLU A 172 -6.15 1.99 -22.87
N GLU A 173 -5.35 1.70 -23.89
CA GLU A 173 -4.24 0.74 -23.76
C GLU A 173 -3.09 1.23 -22.89
N GLN A 174 -3.08 2.53 -22.56
CA GLN A 174 -2.08 3.21 -21.75
C GLN A 174 -2.67 3.69 -20.41
N ARG A 175 -3.79 3.11 -19.96
CA ARG A 175 -4.48 3.51 -18.74
C ARG A 175 -4.82 2.31 -17.85
N ALA A 176 -4.79 2.55 -16.55
CA ALA A 176 -5.13 1.59 -15.52
C ALA A 176 -5.82 2.33 -14.34
N ARG A 177 -6.99 2.92 -14.65
CA ARG A 177 -7.66 3.89 -13.77
C ARG A 177 -8.29 3.30 -12.51
N ASP A 178 -8.38 1.99 -12.39
CA ASP A 178 -8.94 1.33 -11.19
C ASP A 178 -7.86 1.09 -10.11
N LEU A 179 -6.58 1.30 -10.46
CA LEU A 179 -5.46 1.26 -9.52
C LEU A 179 -5.22 2.63 -8.86
N PHE A 180 -4.51 2.63 -7.74
CA PHE A 180 -3.95 3.82 -7.09
C PHE A 180 -2.43 3.87 -7.33
N TYR A 181 -1.86 5.07 -7.30
CA TYR A 181 -0.46 5.29 -7.66
C TYR A 181 0.26 6.05 -6.55
N ALA A 182 1.49 5.64 -6.27
CA ALA A 182 2.33 6.20 -5.23
C ALA A 182 3.79 6.24 -5.68
N LEU A 183 4.52 7.25 -5.23
CA LEU A 183 5.96 7.36 -5.42
C LEU A 183 6.69 7.01 -4.13
N TRP A 184 7.76 6.23 -4.28
CA TRP A 184 8.71 5.90 -3.23
C TRP A 184 10.01 6.66 -3.48
N ILE A 185 10.11 7.86 -2.91
CA ILE A 185 11.03 8.92 -3.36
C ILE A 185 12.32 8.88 -2.53
N PRO A 186 13.50 8.68 -3.15
CA PRO A 186 14.78 8.85 -2.48
C PRO A 186 15.10 10.35 -2.26
N ASP A 187 15.82 10.68 -1.19
CA ASP A 187 16.28 12.03 -0.85
C ASP A 187 17.06 12.63 -2.03
N LEU A 188 17.86 11.82 -2.74
CA LEU A 188 18.63 12.24 -3.91
C LEU A 188 17.78 12.89 -4.99
N PHE A 189 16.59 12.33 -5.30
CA PHE A 189 15.70 12.91 -6.30
C PHE A 189 15.32 14.34 -5.92
N MET A 190 14.93 14.54 -4.66
CA MET A 190 14.56 15.86 -4.15
C MET A 190 15.75 16.84 -4.17
N LYS A 191 16.94 16.39 -3.78
CA LYS A 191 18.19 17.19 -3.88
C LYS A 191 18.46 17.64 -5.33
N ARG A 192 18.26 16.75 -6.31
CA ARG A 192 18.49 17.07 -7.74
C ARG A 192 17.41 17.98 -8.32
N VAL A 193 16.15 17.84 -7.90
CA VAL A 193 15.06 18.77 -8.27
C VAL A 193 15.38 20.19 -7.79
N GLU A 194 15.80 20.34 -6.53
CA GLU A 194 16.14 21.62 -5.93
C GLU A 194 17.29 22.33 -6.67
N LYS A 195 18.30 21.57 -7.09
CA LYS A 195 19.49 22.08 -7.77
C LYS A 195 19.38 22.17 -9.31
N ASP A 196 18.24 21.78 -9.87
CA ASP A 196 18.04 21.62 -11.33
C ASP A 196 19.10 20.73 -12.01
N GLU A 197 19.46 19.63 -11.35
CA GLU A 197 20.43 18.66 -11.85
C GLU A 197 19.79 17.63 -12.81
N MET A 198 20.64 16.87 -13.50
CA MET A 198 20.20 15.75 -14.32
C MET A 198 19.74 14.59 -13.44
N TRP A 199 18.72 13.87 -13.90
CA TRP A 199 18.21 12.64 -13.31
C TRP A 199 18.24 11.54 -14.36
N SER A 200 18.88 10.43 -14.01
CA SER A 200 19.03 9.26 -14.87
C SER A 200 17.88 8.27 -14.66
N LEU A 201 17.27 7.90 -15.77
CA LEU A 201 16.21 6.90 -15.84
C LEU A 201 16.83 5.54 -16.14
N MET A 202 16.63 4.58 -15.23
CA MET A 202 17.29 3.28 -15.23
C MET A 202 16.29 2.14 -15.33
N CYS A 203 16.73 1.04 -15.95
CA CYS A 203 16.03 -0.23 -15.89
C CYS A 203 16.62 -1.08 -14.74
N PRO A 204 15.80 -1.71 -13.88
CA PRO A 204 16.32 -2.51 -12.77
C PRO A 204 17.13 -3.74 -13.21
N ASP A 205 16.88 -4.29 -14.40
CA ASP A 205 17.69 -5.38 -14.99
C ASP A 205 19.11 -4.89 -15.34
N GLU A 206 19.24 -3.63 -15.79
CA GLU A 206 20.52 -3.02 -16.12
C GLU A 206 21.21 -2.38 -14.92
N SER A 207 20.46 -1.96 -13.90
CA SER A 207 20.93 -1.25 -12.71
C SER A 207 20.29 -1.85 -11.45
N PRO A 208 20.66 -3.10 -11.09
CA PRO A 208 20.01 -3.86 -10.03
C PRO A 208 20.31 -3.30 -8.63
N GLY A 209 19.47 -3.64 -7.66
CA GLY A 209 19.71 -3.34 -6.25
C GLY A 209 19.37 -1.92 -5.78
N LEU A 210 19.00 -1.00 -6.69
CA LEU A 210 18.56 0.36 -6.29
C LEU A 210 17.36 0.35 -5.33
N HIS A 211 16.45 -0.61 -5.50
CA HIS A 211 15.26 -0.77 -4.65
C HIS A 211 15.54 -1.55 -3.35
N THR A 212 16.75 -2.09 -3.18
CA THR A 212 17.15 -2.86 -1.99
C THR A 212 18.12 -2.10 -1.07
N CYS A 213 18.50 -0.88 -1.42
CA CYS A 213 19.26 0.04 -0.56
C CYS A 213 18.56 1.41 -0.42
N TYR A 214 18.99 2.23 0.53
CA TYR A 214 18.44 3.57 0.79
C TYR A 214 19.51 4.53 1.35
N GLY A 215 19.21 5.83 1.38
CA GLY A 215 20.12 6.84 1.90
C GLY A 215 21.46 6.91 1.15
N GLU A 216 22.56 6.99 1.89
CA GLU A 216 23.91 7.12 1.32
C GLU A 216 24.28 5.94 0.41
N GLU A 217 23.90 4.71 0.79
CA GLU A 217 24.16 3.52 -0.03
C GLU A 217 23.43 3.57 -1.38
N PHE A 218 22.20 4.11 -1.40
CA PHE A 218 21.47 4.36 -2.63
C PHE A 218 22.15 5.43 -3.49
N GLU A 219 22.56 6.54 -2.86
CA GLU A 219 23.24 7.64 -3.57
C GLU A 219 24.52 7.15 -4.26
N GLU A 220 25.37 6.41 -3.53
CA GLU A 220 26.61 5.85 -4.07
C GLU A 220 26.36 4.87 -5.22
N LEU A 221 25.39 3.97 -5.08
CA LEU A 221 25.07 2.97 -6.10
C LEU A 221 24.48 3.62 -7.37
N TYR A 222 23.57 4.57 -7.19
CA TYR A 222 22.96 5.29 -8.29
C TYR A 222 24.00 6.08 -9.08
N GLU A 223 24.84 6.87 -8.41
CA GLU A 223 25.91 7.63 -9.08
C GLU A 223 26.97 6.75 -9.72
N LYS A 224 27.25 5.56 -9.16
CA LYS A 224 28.10 4.56 -9.80
C LYS A 224 27.52 4.13 -11.14
N TYR A 225 26.23 3.80 -11.20
CA TYR A 225 25.56 3.43 -12.45
C TYR A 225 25.52 4.57 -13.47
N GLU A 226 25.39 5.82 -13.02
CA GLU A 226 25.54 6.97 -13.92
C GLU A 226 26.94 7.05 -14.54
N LYS A 227 28.00 6.87 -13.75
CA LYS A 227 29.40 6.87 -14.23
C LYS A 227 29.69 5.71 -15.18
N GLU A 228 29.06 4.55 -14.95
CA GLU A 228 29.16 3.37 -15.83
C GLU A 228 28.31 3.49 -17.11
N GLY A 229 27.48 4.53 -17.25
CA GLY A 229 26.58 4.69 -18.39
C GLY A 229 25.39 3.72 -18.39
N ARG A 230 25.02 3.18 -17.21
CA ARG A 230 23.94 2.20 -17.03
C ARG A 230 22.60 2.90 -16.79
N TYR A 231 22.19 3.69 -17.76
CA TYR A 231 20.90 4.37 -17.78
C TYR A 231 20.32 4.36 -19.21
N ARG A 232 19.00 4.41 -19.31
CA ARG A 232 18.28 4.45 -20.59
C ARG A 232 18.25 5.85 -21.17
N SER A 233 18.05 6.85 -20.31
CA SER A 233 18.02 8.25 -20.67
C SER A 233 18.32 9.12 -19.46
N GLN A 234 18.61 10.39 -19.70
CA GLN A 234 18.73 11.40 -18.66
C GLN A 234 17.82 12.57 -18.99
N VAL A 235 17.15 13.08 -17.97
CA VAL A 235 16.25 14.23 -18.06
C VAL A 235 16.62 15.23 -16.98
N LYS A 236 16.16 16.47 -17.09
CA LYS A 236 16.25 17.38 -15.93
C LYS A 236 15.35 16.86 -14.83
N ALA A 237 15.82 16.81 -13.59
CA ALA A 237 15.03 16.31 -12.46
C ALA A 237 13.69 17.07 -12.33
N GLN A 238 13.71 18.38 -12.61
CA GLN A 238 12.51 19.21 -12.63
C GLN A 238 11.47 18.78 -13.68
N GLN A 239 11.85 18.15 -14.80
CA GLN A 239 10.88 17.65 -15.78
C GLN A 239 9.99 16.55 -15.19
N ILE A 240 10.59 15.63 -14.42
CA ILE A 240 9.83 14.61 -13.70
C ILE A 240 8.98 15.28 -12.61
N TRP A 241 9.55 16.25 -11.88
CA TRP A 241 8.80 17.00 -10.87
C TRP A 241 7.56 17.71 -11.43
N TYR A 242 7.67 18.36 -12.60
CA TYR A 242 6.53 18.95 -13.28
C TYR A 242 5.48 17.90 -13.68
N ALA A 243 5.90 16.74 -14.19
CA ALA A 243 4.98 15.64 -14.52
C ALA A 243 4.25 15.09 -13.28
N ILE A 244 4.94 15.01 -12.14
CA ILE A 244 4.34 14.61 -10.85
C ILE A 244 3.26 15.62 -10.44
N ILE A 245 3.58 16.92 -10.47
CA ILE A 245 2.62 17.98 -10.12
C ILE A 245 1.44 17.99 -11.07
N GLU A 246 1.67 17.86 -12.38
CA GLU A 246 0.59 17.80 -13.38
C GLU A 246 -0.36 16.61 -13.10
N SER A 247 0.20 15.42 -12.85
CA SER A 247 -0.60 14.23 -12.50
C SER A 247 -1.41 14.45 -11.22
N GLN A 248 -0.83 15.10 -10.21
CA GLN A 248 -1.52 15.44 -8.96
C GLN A 248 -2.62 16.47 -9.16
N ILE A 249 -2.41 17.48 -10.01
CA ILE A 249 -3.44 18.46 -10.35
C ILE A 249 -4.62 17.78 -11.06
N GLU A 250 -4.35 16.86 -11.98
CA GLU A 250 -5.39 16.18 -12.76
C GLU A 250 -6.15 15.11 -11.95
N THR A 251 -5.46 14.38 -11.07
CA THR A 251 -5.98 13.14 -10.48
C THR A 251 -5.96 13.08 -8.96
N GLY A 252 -5.25 14.01 -8.31
CA GLY A 252 -4.97 13.97 -6.86
C GLY A 252 -3.90 12.93 -6.46
N THR A 253 -3.27 12.26 -7.43
CA THR A 253 -2.26 11.21 -7.25
C THR A 253 -1.08 11.47 -8.20
N PRO A 254 0.13 10.92 -7.99
CA PRO A 254 0.48 9.88 -7.03
C PRO A 254 0.60 10.37 -5.58
N TYR A 255 0.45 9.43 -4.64
CA TYR A 255 0.86 9.63 -3.25
C TYR A 255 2.37 9.90 -3.16
N MET A 256 2.80 10.65 -2.14
CA MET A 256 4.19 11.05 -1.96
C MET A 256 4.75 10.45 -0.68
N LEU A 257 5.70 9.53 -0.81
CA LEU A 257 6.38 8.92 0.34
C LEU A 257 7.89 9.03 0.17
N TYR A 258 8.58 9.37 1.25
CA TYR A 258 10.03 9.59 1.24
C TYR A 258 10.75 8.35 1.75
N LYS A 259 11.26 7.54 0.82
CA LYS A 259 11.92 6.24 1.03
C LYS A 259 12.94 6.28 2.17
N ASP A 260 13.81 7.28 2.14
CA ASP A 260 14.94 7.35 3.09
C ASP A 260 14.46 7.72 4.49
N ALA A 261 13.48 8.61 4.60
CA ALA A 261 12.87 8.95 5.89
C ALA A 261 12.12 7.75 6.49
N CYS A 262 11.39 7.00 5.67
CA CYS A 262 10.69 5.78 6.05
C CYS A 262 11.67 4.72 6.57
N ASN A 263 12.74 4.45 5.83
CA ASN A 263 13.74 3.43 6.19
C ASN A 263 14.58 3.84 7.41
N ARG A 264 15.11 5.07 7.45
CA ARG A 264 15.99 5.56 8.53
C ARG A 264 15.33 5.54 9.91
N LYS A 265 14.02 5.78 9.95
CA LYS A 265 13.22 5.92 11.19
C LYS A 265 12.37 4.69 11.52
N SER A 266 12.44 3.63 10.71
CA SER A 266 11.70 2.40 11.01
C SER A 266 12.42 1.57 12.08
N ASN A 267 11.64 1.02 13.01
CA ASN A 267 12.14 0.00 13.94
C ASN A 267 12.42 -1.34 13.23
N GLN A 268 11.87 -1.55 12.04
CA GLN A 268 12.09 -2.75 11.21
C GLN A 268 13.28 -2.62 10.25
N LYS A 269 14.06 -1.53 10.31
CA LYS A 269 15.24 -1.35 9.43
C LYS A 269 16.29 -2.46 9.55
N ASN A 270 16.23 -3.26 10.61
CA ASN A 270 17.08 -4.43 10.83
C ASN A 270 16.70 -5.63 9.93
N LEU A 271 15.53 -5.61 9.29
CA LEU A 271 15.06 -6.69 8.40
C LEU A 271 15.54 -6.50 6.96
N GLY A 272 15.85 -5.26 6.57
CA GLY A 272 16.24 -4.88 5.22
C GLY A 272 15.61 -3.55 4.80
N THR A 273 15.76 -3.20 3.53
CA THR A 273 15.16 -2.00 2.95
C THR A 273 13.65 -2.22 2.75
N ILE A 274 12.86 -1.34 3.32
CA ILE A 274 11.41 -1.24 3.12
C ILE A 274 11.15 -0.59 1.75
N GLN A 275 10.32 -1.26 0.95
CA GLN A 275 10.16 -0.96 -0.48
C GLN A 275 8.85 -0.22 -0.81
N CYS A 276 7.87 -0.21 0.08
CA CYS A 276 6.63 0.54 -0.11
C CYS A 276 5.90 0.79 1.21
N SER A 277 4.77 1.49 1.09
CA SER A 277 3.74 1.58 2.11
C SER A 277 2.48 0.83 1.66
N ASN A 278 1.40 0.88 2.44
CA ASN A 278 0.13 0.24 2.14
C ASN A 278 -0.76 1.11 1.21
N LEU A 279 -2.01 0.67 1.00
CA LEU A 279 -2.99 1.42 0.21
C LEU A 279 -3.21 2.87 0.68
N CYS A 280 -3.12 3.12 1.99
CA CYS A 280 -3.50 4.38 2.63
C CYS A 280 -2.31 5.21 3.14
N THR A 281 -1.08 4.78 2.85
CA THR A 281 0.20 5.49 3.10
C THR A 281 0.66 5.62 4.56
N GLU A 282 -0.06 5.03 5.52
CA GLU A 282 0.23 5.14 6.95
C GLU A 282 1.13 4.00 7.50
N ILE A 283 1.21 2.88 6.78
CA ILE A 283 1.97 1.69 7.23
C ILE A 283 3.28 1.57 6.47
N VAL A 284 4.38 1.43 7.22
CA VAL A 284 5.73 1.30 6.68
C VAL A 284 6.33 0.03 7.29
N GLU A 285 6.09 -1.09 6.62
CA GLU A 285 6.50 -2.42 7.07
C GLU A 285 7.34 -3.10 5.98
N TYR A 286 8.29 -3.93 6.42
CA TYR A 286 9.14 -4.71 5.54
C TYR A 286 8.35 -5.76 4.77
N THR A 287 8.74 -5.99 3.51
CA THR A 287 8.18 -7.00 2.62
C THR A 287 9.31 -7.68 1.86
N SER A 288 9.10 -8.94 1.47
CA SER A 288 10.03 -9.70 0.64
C SER A 288 9.25 -10.66 -0.27
N GLU A 289 9.96 -11.51 -1.01
CA GLU A 289 9.38 -12.57 -1.84
C GLU A 289 8.56 -13.57 -1.00
N ASP A 290 8.98 -13.78 0.25
CA ASP A 290 8.38 -14.73 1.21
C ASP A 290 7.50 -14.05 2.26
N GLU A 291 7.64 -12.74 2.46
CA GLU A 291 6.95 -12.00 3.52
C GLU A 291 5.97 -10.97 2.97
N ILE A 292 4.68 -11.19 3.27
CA ILE A 292 3.60 -10.23 3.05
C ILE A 292 3.30 -9.54 4.38
N ALA A 293 3.54 -8.25 4.47
CA ALA A 293 3.22 -7.46 5.66
C ALA A 293 1.71 -7.22 5.78
N VAL A 294 1.22 -7.06 7.01
CA VAL A 294 -0.21 -7.09 7.33
C VAL A 294 -0.55 -6.01 8.36
N CYS A 295 -1.55 -5.19 8.04
CA CYS A 295 -1.95 -4.07 8.88
C CYS A 295 -3.12 -4.46 9.80
N ASN A 296 -2.85 -4.58 11.10
CA ASN A 296 -3.85 -4.74 12.15
C ASN A 296 -4.22 -3.37 12.74
N LEU A 297 -5.45 -2.91 12.49
CA LEU A 297 -5.81 -1.51 12.72
C LEU A 297 -6.98 -1.36 13.70
N ALA A 298 -6.88 -0.34 14.54
CA ALA A 298 -7.96 0.21 15.36
C ALA A 298 -7.76 1.73 15.49
N SER A 299 -8.80 2.47 15.87
CA SER A 299 -8.71 3.91 16.08
C SER A 299 -9.34 4.34 17.40
N ILE A 300 -8.68 5.31 18.05
CA ILE A 300 -9.11 5.85 19.34
C ILE A 300 -9.90 7.14 19.10
N ALA A 301 -11.03 7.27 19.77
CA ALA A 301 -11.89 8.45 19.69
C ALA A 301 -11.35 9.55 20.60
N LEU A 302 -10.37 10.34 20.12
CA LEU A 302 -9.70 11.39 20.90
C LEU A 302 -10.65 12.36 21.62
N ASN A 303 -11.81 12.64 21.02
CA ASN A 303 -12.84 13.50 21.60
C ASN A 303 -13.43 12.98 22.92
N ARG A 304 -13.31 11.67 23.22
CA ARG A 304 -13.78 11.08 24.49
C ARG A 304 -12.87 11.38 25.68
N TYR A 305 -11.64 11.79 25.40
CA TYR A 305 -10.63 12.07 26.41
C TYR A 305 -10.56 13.56 26.78
N VAL A 306 -11.44 14.40 26.23
CA VAL A 306 -11.53 15.82 26.60
C VAL A 306 -12.46 15.98 27.79
N LYS A 307 -11.96 16.56 28.87
CA LYS A 307 -12.71 16.91 30.08
C LYS A 307 -12.35 18.34 30.48
N ASP A 308 -13.34 19.16 30.77
CA ASP A 308 -13.14 20.57 31.18
C ASP A 308 -12.27 21.37 30.19
N GLN A 309 -12.43 21.11 28.88
CA GLN A 309 -11.63 21.67 27.77
C GLN A 309 -10.14 21.27 27.75
N GLU A 310 -9.73 20.32 28.59
CA GLU A 310 -8.38 19.76 28.63
C GLU A 310 -8.37 18.30 28.20
N LEU A 311 -7.26 17.85 27.60
CA LEU A 311 -7.08 16.46 27.22
C LEU A 311 -6.56 15.64 28.41
N ASN A 312 -7.30 14.61 28.79
CA ASN A 312 -6.91 13.68 29.84
C ASN A 312 -5.91 12.63 29.31
N PHE A 313 -4.62 12.98 29.35
CA PHE A 313 -3.54 12.09 28.89
C PHE A 313 -3.39 10.82 29.73
N VAL A 314 -3.77 10.82 31.01
CA VAL A 314 -3.68 9.63 31.86
C VAL A 314 -4.67 8.57 31.38
N GLN A 315 -5.92 8.98 31.13
CA GLN A 315 -6.95 8.07 30.62
C GLN A 315 -6.64 7.61 29.20
N LEU A 316 -6.12 8.51 28.35
CA LEU A 316 -5.67 8.14 27.01
C LEU A 316 -4.58 7.08 27.06
N ARG A 317 -3.56 7.27 27.91
CA ARG A 317 -2.47 6.30 28.09
C ARG A 317 -3.01 4.94 28.52
N ILE A 318 -3.90 4.89 29.51
CA ILE A 318 -4.50 3.63 29.96
C ILE A 318 -5.20 2.91 28.79
N ALA A 319 -5.91 3.66 27.94
CA ALA A 319 -6.58 3.08 26.78
C ALA A 319 -5.60 2.55 25.72
N VAL A 320 -4.48 3.22 25.41
CA VAL A 320 -3.50 2.68 24.43
C VAL A 320 -2.64 1.53 24.97
N THR A 321 -2.43 1.43 26.28
CA THR A 321 -1.50 0.44 26.86
C THR A 321 -2.16 -0.87 27.29
N LYS A 322 -3.49 -0.93 27.34
CA LYS A 322 -4.17 -2.20 27.58
C LYS A 322 -4.13 -3.06 26.31
N PRO A 323 -3.79 -4.35 26.41
CA PRO A 323 -3.84 -5.24 25.25
C PRO A 323 -5.29 -5.35 24.77
N PHE A 324 -5.52 -4.95 23.52
CA PHE A 324 -6.79 -5.14 22.81
C PHE A 324 -6.79 -6.48 22.08
#